data_AF-A0A7S1HFU7-F1
#
_entry.id   AF-A0A7S1HFU7-F1
#
_cell.length_a   1.000
_cell.length_b   1.000
_cell.length_c   1.000
_cell.angle_alpha   90.00
_cell.angle_beta   90.00
_cell.angle_gamma   90.00
#
_symmetry.space_group_name_H-M   'P 1'
#
loop_
_entity.id
_entity.type
_entity.pdbx_description
1 polymer ?
#
loop_
_entity_poly.entity_id
_entity_poly.type
_entity_poly.pdbx_seq_one_letter_code
_entity_poly.pdbx_strand_id
1 'polypeptide(L)'
;MFLTLPTLLTWARIVAIPLIVGVFYLDLLPAHQNLIATMLFIVVALTDWLDGYLARKLNQTSSFGAFLDPVADKLMVCSALLVLLKLQRVDAFVALVIIGRE
;
A
#
# COMPACT_ATOMS: atom_id res chain seq x y z
N MET A 1 -11.92 -3.97 21.01
CA MET A 1 -12.02 -2.52 20.83
C MET A 1 -11.62 -2.23 19.39
N PHE A 2 -12.60 -1.92 18.52
CA PHE A 2 -12.46 -1.98 17.06
C PHE A 2 -11.73 -0.78 16.40
N LEU A 3 -11.41 0.27 17.17
CA LEU A 3 -10.75 1.49 16.67
C LEU A 3 -9.60 1.86 17.60
N THR A 4 -8.42 1.31 17.31
CA THR A 4 -7.14 1.77 17.88
C THR A 4 -6.40 2.61 16.83
N LEU A 5 -5.52 3.52 17.26
CA LEU A 5 -4.69 4.33 16.35
C LEU A 5 -3.96 3.49 15.27
N PRO A 6 -3.37 2.32 15.60
CA PRO A 6 -2.75 1.44 14.61
C PRO A 6 -3.73 0.94 13.55
N THR A 7 -4.90 0.45 13.97
CA THR A 7 -5.92 -0.03 13.01
C THR A 7 -6.42 1.08 12.07
N LEU A 8 -6.48 2.33 12.53
CA LEU A 8 -6.86 3.46 11.67
C LEU A 8 -5.80 3.72 10.57
N LEU A 9 -4.53 3.55 10.90
CA LEU A 9 -3.41 3.68 9.95
C LEU A 9 -3.43 2.53 8.92
N THR A 10 -3.71 1.30 9.33
CA THR A 10 -3.90 0.17 8.40
C THR A 10 -5.09 0.42 7.45
N TRP A 11 -6.20 0.97 7.95
CA TRP A 11 -7.32 1.40 7.11
C TRP A 11 -6.94 2.51 6.12
N ALA A 12 -6.14 3.49 6.57
CA ALA A 12 -5.62 4.54 5.70
C ALA A 12 -4.77 3.96 4.56
N ARG A 13 -3.96 2.92 4.82
CA ARG A 13 -3.20 2.19 3.80
C ARG A 13 -4.10 1.57 2.75
N ILE A 14 -5.14 0.85 3.17
CA ILE A 14 -6.10 0.22 2.26
C ILE A 14 -6.79 1.27 1.38
N VAL A 15 -7.15 2.42 1.93
CA VAL A 15 -7.75 3.54 1.17
C VAL A 15 -6.74 4.21 0.24
N ALA A 16 -5.46 4.23 0.60
CA ALA A 16 -4.41 4.81 -0.23
C ALA A 16 -4.11 3.98 -1.49
N ILE A 17 -4.35 2.66 -1.48
CA ILE A 17 -4.15 1.78 -2.64
C ILE A 17 -4.94 2.26 -3.88
N PRO A 18 -6.28 2.40 -3.84
CA PRO A 18 -7.03 2.91 -4.98
C PRO A 18 -6.68 4.36 -5.31
N LEU A 19 -6.21 5.15 -4.34
CA LEU A 19 -5.74 6.52 -4.58
C LEU A 19 -4.47 6.53 -5.45
N ILE A 20 -3.48 5.69 -5.11
CA ILE A 20 -2.23 5.53 -5.88
C ILE A 20 -2.54 5.00 -7.29
N VAL A 21 -3.39 3.98 -7.40
CA VAL A 21 -3.80 3.42 -8.69
C VAL A 21 -4.56 4.47 -9.51
N GLY A 22 -5.42 5.25 -8.86
CA GLY A 22 -6.23 6.31 -9.47
C GLY A 22 -5.42 7.41 -10.14
N VAL A 23 -4.21 7.71 -9.66
CA VAL A 23 -3.29 8.68 -10.29
C VAL A 23 -3.03 8.34 -11.77
N PHE A 24 -2.95 7.05 -12.11
CA PHE A 24 -2.70 6.59 -13.48
C PHE A 24 -3.94 6.63 -14.38
N TYR A 25 -5.11 6.95 -13.84
CA TYR A 25 -6.34 7.20 -14.60
C TYR A 25 -6.61 8.70 -14.80
N LEU A 26 -5.84 9.58 -14.17
CA LEU A 26 -5.94 11.02 -14.37
C LEU A 26 -5.22 11.41 -15.66
N ASP A 27 -5.80 12.36 -16.41
CA ASP A 27 -5.22 12.88 -17.65
C ASP A 27 -4.07 13.86 -17.35
N LEU A 28 -2.96 13.29 -16.89
CA LEU A 28 -1.74 13.98 -16.49
C LEU A 28 -0.57 13.46 -17.33
N LEU A 29 0.45 14.30 -17.50
CA LEU A 29 1.70 13.88 -18.13
C LEU A 29 2.31 12.67 -17.37
N PRO A 30 2.85 11.67 -18.07
CA PRO A 30 3.39 10.45 -17.44
C PRO A 30 4.44 10.72 -16.35
N ALA A 31 5.25 11.77 -16.52
CA ALA A 31 6.23 12.19 -15.52
C ALA A 31 5.57 12.65 -14.20
N HIS A 32 4.45 13.38 -14.28
CA HIS A 32 3.69 13.83 -13.12
C HIS A 32 2.98 12.67 -12.44
N GLN A 33 2.37 11.75 -13.20
CA GLN A 33 1.75 10.54 -12.66
C GLN A 33 2.77 9.72 -11.86
N ASN A 34 3.95 9.47 -12.44
CA ASN A 34 5.02 8.73 -11.76
C ASN A 34 5.47 9.43 -10.48
N LEU A 35 5.66 10.75 -10.51
CA LEU A 35 6.13 11.52 -9.36
C LEU A 35 5.09 11.51 -8.23
N ILE A 36 3.82 11.77 -8.55
CA ILE A 36 2.72 11.76 -7.57
C ILE A 36 2.54 10.36 -6.98
N ALA A 37 2.53 9.31 -7.81
CA ALA A 37 2.41 7.93 -7.34
C ALA A 37 3.59 7.54 -6.43
N THR A 38 4.81 7.96 -6.77
CA THR A 38 6.00 7.72 -5.94
C THR A 38 5.90 8.44 -4.60
N MET A 39 5.50 9.71 -4.59
CA MET A 39 5.32 10.48 -3.36
C MET A 39 4.24 9.88 -2.45
N LEU A 40 3.09 9.50 -3.02
CA LEU A 40 2.03 8.82 -2.27
C LEU A 40 2.52 7.49 -1.69
N PHE A 41 3.21 6.68 -2.49
CA PHE A 41 3.77 5.41 -2.05
C PHE A 41 4.73 5.58 -0.87
N ILE A 42 5.63 6.59 -0.93
CA ILE A 42 6.55 6.90 0.16
C ILE A 42 5.78 7.30 1.44
N VAL A 43 4.78 8.17 1.34
CA VAL A 43 3.98 8.59 2.49
C VAL A 43 3.24 7.40 3.12
N VAL A 44 2.71 6.50 2.29
CA VAL A 44 2.02 5.29 2.75
C VAL A 44 2.99 4.30 3.41
N ALA A 45 4.17 4.09 2.85
CA ALA A 45 5.21 3.26 3.46
C ALA A 45 5.72 3.83 4.79
N LEU A 46 5.80 5.16 4.91
CA LEU A 46 6.16 5.81 6.18
C LEU A 46 5.07 5.64 7.25
N THR A 47 3.81 5.55 6.86
CA THR A 47 2.70 5.35 7.81
C THR A 47 2.67 3.93 8.37
N ASP A 48 3.11 2.92 7.61
CA ASP A 48 3.37 1.56 8.11
C ASP A 48 4.43 1.54 9.21
N TRP A 49 5.59 2.13 8.95
CA TRP A 49 6.63 2.18 9.97
C TRP A 49 6.16 2.88 11.26
N LEU A 50 5.34 3.92 11.09
CA LEU A 50 4.80 4.71 12.20
C LEU A 50 3.76 3.92 13.01
N ASP A 51 2.87 3.14 12.37
CA ASP A 51 1.87 2.35 13.08
C ASP A 51 2.50 1.25 13.95
N GLY A 52 3.52 0.55 13.43
CA GLY A 52 4.28 -0.46 14.16
C GLY A 52 5.12 0.13 15.28
N TYR A 53 5.57 1.39 15.15
CA TYR A 53 6.23 2.12 16.23
C TYR A 53 5.24 2.53 17.34
N LEU A 54 4.07 3.09 16.98
CA LEU A 54 3.05 3.47 17.94
C LEU A 54 2.45 2.26 18.67
N ALA A 55 2.21 1.15 17.97
CA ALA A 55 1.66 -0.07 18.56
C ALA A 55 2.58 -0.61 19.66
N ARG A 56 3.90 -0.61 19.42
CA ARG A 56 4.92 -1.00 20.42
C ARG A 56 5.00 -0.02 21.58
N LYS A 57 4.93 1.28 21.31
CA LYS A 57 5.04 2.32 22.35
C LYS A 57 3.82 2.39 23.26
N LEU A 58 2.62 2.15 22.71
CA LEU A 58 1.36 2.26 23.44
C LEU A 58 0.89 0.94 24.06
N ASN A 59 1.60 -0.18 23.84
CA ASN A 59 1.15 -1.54 24.19
C ASN A 59 -0.28 -1.86 23.69
N GLN A 60 -0.73 -1.16 22.65
CA GLN A 60 -2.05 -1.33 22.05
C GLN A 60 -1.93 -2.21 20.81
N THR A 61 -1.58 -3.47 21.03
CA THR A 61 -1.61 -4.48 19.98
C THR A 61 -3.03 -5.03 19.86
N SER A 62 -3.60 -4.97 18.65
CA SER A 62 -4.90 -5.54 18.34
C SER A 62 -4.71 -6.75 17.44
N SER A 63 -5.31 -7.89 17.79
CA SER A 63 -5.28 -9.11 16.96
C SER A 63 -5.87 -8.87 15.57
N PHE A 64 -6.83 -7.96 15.45
CA PHE A 64 -7.40 -7.57 14.16
C PHE A 64 -6.44 -6.73 13.32
N GLY A 65 -5.71 -5.79 13.94
CA GLY A 65 -4.70 -4.98 13.25
C GLY A 65 -3.53 -5.84 12.74
N ALA A 66 -3.06 -6.77 13.58
CA ALA A 66 -2.00 -7.71 13.20
C ALA A 66 -2.41 -8.66 12.06
N PHE A 67 -3.71 -8.95 11.90
CA PHE A 67 -4.22 -9.70 10.75
C PHE A 67 -4.35 -8.81 9.50
N LEU A 68 -4.72 -7.54 9.67
CA LEU A 68 -4.97 -6.63 8.56
C LEU A 68 -3.68 -6.12 7.91
N ASP A 69 -2.59 -6.01 8.67
CA ASP A 69 -1.27 -5.57 8.16
C ASP A 69 -0.77 -6.44 6.99
N PRO A 70 -0.64 -7.79 7.12
CA PRO A 70 -0.23 -8.64 6.01
C PRO A 70 -1.17 -8.57 4.80
N VAL A 71 -2.46 -8.36 5.04
CA VAL A 71 -3.45 -8.22 3.96
C VAL A 71 -3.25 -6.92 3.20
N ALA A 72 -3.06 -5.81 3.92
CA ALA A 72 -2.84 -4.50 3.33
C ALA A 72 -1.53 -4.45 2.53
N ASP A 73 -0.47 -5.07 3.03
CA ASP A 73 0.81 -5.18 2.32
C ASP A 73 0.69 -5.96 1.01
N LYS A 74 0.06 -7.15 1.05
CA LYS A 74 -0.18 -7.95 -0.15
C LYS A 74 -0.98 -7.19 -1.20
N LEU A 75 -2.04 -6.49 -0.77
CA LEU A 75 -2.87 -5.70 -1.68
C LEU A 75 -2.08 -4.55 -2.29
N MET A 76 -1.21 -3.89 -1.52
CA MET A 76 -0.38 -2.79 -2.00
C MET A 76 0.63 -3.26 -3.05
N VAL A 77 1.34 -4.36 -2.80
CA VAL A 77 2.29 -4.96 -3.76
C VAL A 77 1.59 -5.42 -5.03
N CYS A 78 0.46 -6.15 -4.90
CA CYS A 78 -0.32 -6.62 -6.05
C CYS A 78 -0.82 -5.45 -6.90
N SER A 79 -1.34 -4.39 -6.27
CA SER A 79 -1.87 -3.23 -6.98
C SER A 79 -0.78 -2.47 -7.72
N ALA A 80 0.40 -2.28 -7.11
CA ALA A 80 1.54 -1.65 -7.75
C ALA A 80 2.02 -2.45 -8.97
N LEU A 81 2.12 -3.78 -8.86
CA LEU A 81 2.49 -4.66 -9.97
C LEU A 81 1.46 -4.62 -11.11
N LEU A 82 0.16 -4.64 -10.79
CA LEU A 82 -0.89 -4.55 -11.81
C LEU A 82 -0.83 -3.23 -12.59
N VAL A 83 -0.53 -2.11 -11.92
CA VAL A 83 -0.30 -0.83 -12.58
C VAL A 83 0.92 -0.91 -13.49
N LEU A 84 2.05 -1.46 -13.02
CA LEU A 84 3.26 -1.60 -13.83
C LEU A 84 3.04 -2.51 -15.05
N LEU A 85 2.28 -3.59 -14.88
CA LEU A 85 1.88 -4.50 -15.95
C LEU A 85 1.02 -3.76 -16.99
N LYS A 86 0.03 -2.97 -16.55
CA LYS A 86 -0.81 -2.14 -17.42
C LYS A 86 0.00 -1.11 -18.19
N LEU A 87 1.04 -0.54 -17.57
CA LEU A 87 1.97 0.39 -18.21
C LEU A 87 3.04 -0.29 -19.09
N GLN A 88 2.99 -1.63 -19.23
CA GLN A 88 3.98 -2.46 -19.92
C GLN A 88 5.42 -2.24 -19.42
N ARG A 89 5.58 -1.97 -18.11
CA ARG A 89 6.88 -1.78 -17.46
C ARG A 89 7.39 -3.05 -16.77
N VAL A 90 6.54 -4.06 -16.61
CA VAL A 90 6.86 -5.36 -16.00
C VAL A 90 6.20 -6.46 -16.82
N ASP A 91 6.90 -7.58 -16.99
CA ASP A 91 6.37 -8.78 -17.66
C ASP A 91 5.39 -9.54 -16.75
N ALA A 92 4.35 -10.13 -17.35
CA ALA A 92 3.34 -10.89 -16.62
C ALA A 92 3.94 -12.05 -15.80
N PHE A 93 4.99 -12.70 -16.30
CA PHE A 93 5.68 -13.78 -15.61
C PHE A 93 6.39 -13.28 -14.34
N VAL A 94 7.05 -12.12 -14.43
CA VAL A 94 7.71 -11.48 -13.29
C VAL A 94 6.67 -11.07 -12.23
N ALA A 95 5.57 -10.45 -12.66
CA ALA A 95 4.48 -10.09 -11.76
C ALA A 95 3.89 -11.32 -11.06
N LEU A 96 3.69 -12.42 -11.80
CA LEU A 96 3.14 -13.67 -11.27
C LEU A 96 4.07 -14.33 -10.24
N VAL A 97 5.38 -14.34 -10.48
CA VAL A 97 6.37 -14.87 -9.52
C VAL A 97 6.38 -14.05 -8.23
N ILE A 98 6.31 -12.72 -8.32
CA ILE A 98 6.30 -11.85 -7.13
C ILE A 98 5.00 -12.04 -6.34
N ILE A 99 3.84 -12.00 -7.01
CA ILE A 99 2.54 -12.21 -6.36
C ILE A 99 2.45 -13.62 -5.75
N GLY A 100 2.97 -14.64 -6.43
CA GLY A 100 2.95 -16.02 -5.93
C GLY A 100 3.87 -16.26 -4.72
N ARG A 101 4.85 -15.39 -4.49
CA ARG A 101 5.72 -15.45 -3.30
C ARG A 101 5.05 -14.85 -2.06
N GLU A 102 4.21 -13.84 -2.24
CA GLU A 102 3.58 -13.05 -1.16
C GLU A 102 2.44 -13.80 -0.46
#